data_AF-A0A1I2KX73-F1
#
_entry.id   AF-A0A1I2KX73-F1
#
_cell.length_a   1.000
_cell.length_b   1.000
_cell.length_c   1.000
_cell.angle_alpha   90.00
_cell.angle_beta   90.00
_cell.angle_gamma   90.00
#
_symmetry.space_group_name_H-M   'P 1'
#
loop_
_entity.id
_entity.type
_entity.pdbx_description
1 polymer ?
#
loop_
_entity_poly.entity_id
_entity_poly.type
_entity_poly.pdbx_seq_one_letter_code
_entity_poly.pdbx_strand_id
1 'polypeptide(L)'
;MKFKRKIRLKDYKTGRNINQIEEKQIQNILAFSETMVLIVDSTRVYKLNNFKPDLVLLRNSPKINLERLIGCLNPKIIVADGSNYHSYVSRWVETAKKQKTRFHHTGKNGAFRISTEP
;
A
#
# COMPACT_ATOMS: atom_id res chain seq x y z
N MET A 1 19.57 21.14 21.51
CA MET A 1 18.86 20.29 20.53
C MET A 1 17.52 20.94 20.20
N LYS A 2 17.37 21.59 19.04
CA LYS A 2 16.15 22.31 18.66
C LYS A 2 15.10 21.31 18.14
N PHE A 3 14.03 21.07 18.89
CA PHE A 3 12.89 20.30 18.42
C PHE A 3 12.20 21.05 17.27
N LYS A 4 12.20 20.46 16.06
CA LYS A 4 11.33 20.93 14.97
C LYS A 4 9.89 20.92 15.47
N ARG A 5 9.21 22.08 15.43
CA ARG A 5 7.79 22.20 15.80
C ARG A 5 6.97 21.26 14.92
N LYS A 6 6.45 20.19 15.52
CA LYS A 6 5.48 19.31 14.87
C LYS A 6 4.14 20.04 14.87
N ILE A 7 3.83 20.76 13.78
CA ILE A 7 2.55 21.45 13.61
C ILE A 7 1.47 20.37 13.56
N ARG A 8 0.53 20.40 14.50
CA ARG A 8 -0.62 19.49 14.47
C ARG A 8 -1.56 19.97 13.38
N LEU A 9 -2.29 19.04 12.74
CA LEU A 9 -3.25 19.39 11.68
C LEU A 9 -4.26 20.45 12.14
N LYS A 10 -4.61 20.43 13.44
CA LYS A 10 -5.47 21.42 14.11
C LYS A 10 -4.86 22.84 14.08
N ASP A 11 -3.58 22.97 14.44
CA ASP A 11 -2.88 24.26 14.46
C ASP A 11 -2.76 24.82 13.04
N TYR A 12 -2.51 23.95 12.06
CA TYR A 12 -2.46 24.33 10.64
C TYR A 12 -3.83 24.80 10.15
N LYS A 13 -4.92 24.09 10.51
CA LYS A 13 -6.30 24.47 10.18
C LYS A 13 -6.61 25.88 10.70
N THR A 14 -6.32 26.14 11.98
CA THR A 14 -6.55 27.45 12.61
C THR A 14 -5.69 28.54 11.98
N GLY A 15 -4.38 28.30 11.81
CA GLY A 15 -3.47 29.31 11.25
C GLY A 15 -3.72 29.64 9.77
N ARG A 16 -4.45 28.78 9.05
CA ARG A 16 -4.82 28.97 7.64
C ARG A 16 -6.30 29.31 7.43
N ASN A 17 -7.08 29.50 8.51
CA ASN A 17 -8.53 29.74 8.43
C ASN A 17 -9.27 28.73 7.55
N ILE A 18 -8.87 27.45 7.61
CA ILE A 18 -9.51 26.38 6.85
C ILE A 18 -10.81 26.00 7.56
N ASN A 19 -11.96 26.29 6.95
CA ASN A 19 -13.26 26.06 7.58
C ASN A 19 -13.71 24.59 7.49
N GLN A 20 -13.37 23.91 6.38
CA GLN A 20 -13.81 22.55 6.10
C GLN A 20 -12.63 21.64 5.76
N ILE A 21 -12.67 20.41 6.28
CA ILE A 21 -11.76 19.33 5.93
C ILE A 21 -12.64 18.15 5.51
N GLU A 22 -12.37 17.58 4.35
CA GLU A 22 -13.04 16.37 3.88
C GLU A 22 -12.04 15.20 3.96
N GLU A 23 -12.46 14.13 4.61
CA GLU A 23 -11.70 12.88 4.67
C GLU A 23 -12.41 11.84 3.80
N LYS A 24 -11.77 11.42 2.71
CA LYS A 24 -12.28 10.34 1.86
C LYS A 24 -11.53 9.05 2.17
N GLN A 25 -12.28 7.97 2.33
CA GLN A 25 -11.67 6.64 2.37
C GLN A 25 -11.13 6.28 0.99
N ILE A 26 -9.95 5.68 0.99
CA ILE A 26 -9.33 5.16 -0.22
C ILE A 26 -10.07 3.86 -0.58
N GLN A 27 -10.45 3.73 -1.84
CA GLN A 27 -11.10 2.50 -2.31
C GLN A 27 -10.13 1.33 -2.25
N ASN A 28 -10.62 0.15 -1.84
CA ASN A 28 -9.79 -1.05 -1.74
C ASN A 28 -9.36 -1.59 -3.11
N ILE A 29 -10.07 -1.23 -4.17
CA ILE A 29 -9.76 -1.62 -5.54
C ILE A 29 -9.65 -0.35 -6.38
N LEU A 30 -8.57 -0.22 -7.13
CA LEU A 30 -8.39 0.85 -8.10
C LEU A 30 -8.19 0.23 -9.48
N ALA A 31 -8.96 0.68 -10.46
CA ALA A 31 -8.69 0.39 -11.87
C ALA A 31 -7.88 1.55 -12.45
N PHE A 32 -6.70 1.25 -12.98
CA PHE A 32 -5.83 2.24 -13.61
C PHE A 32 -5.45 1.74 -15.01
N SER A 33 -6.11 2.28 -16.04
CA SER A 33 -6.09 1.70 -17.39
C SER A 33 -6.48 0.21 -17.34
N GLU A 34 -5.65 -0.68 -17.87
CA GLU A 34 -5.83 -2.14 -17.82
C GLU A 34 -5.27 -2.79 -16.54
N THR A 35 -4.70 -2.02 -15.61
CA THR A 35 -4.11 -2.54 -14.37
C THR A 35 -5.11 -2.48 -13.23
N MET A 36 -5.49 -3.64 -12.70
CA MET A 36 -6.29 -3.76 -11.48
C MET A 36 -5.38 -3.78 -10.26
N VAL A 37 -5.53 -2.78 -9.39
CA VAL A 37 -4.78 -2.63 -8.14
C VAL A 37 -5.66 -2.98 -6.96
N LEU A 38 -5.23 -3.96 -6.15
CA LEU A 38 -5.81 -4.24 -4.85
C LEU A 38 -5.00 -3.56 -3.75
N ILE A 39 -5.64 -2.72 -2.95
CA ILE A 39 -5.06 -2.13 -1.75
C ILE A 39 -5.40 -3.03 -0.56
N VAL A 40 -4.37 -3.51 0.13
CA VAL A 40 -4.49 -4.30 1.34
C VAL A 40 -3.83 -3.54 2.48
N ASP A 41 -4.65 -3.09 3.42
CA ASP A 41 -4.18 -2.37 4.59
C ASP A 41 -4.54 -3.07 5.92
N SER A 42 -4.29 -2.38 7.03
CA SER A 42 -4.56 -2.88 8.38
C SER A 42 -6.03 -3.26 8.62
N THR A 43 -6.97 -2.80 7.79
CA THR A 43 -8.42 -3.09 7.89
C THR A 43 -8.82 -4.43 7.22
N ARG A 44 -7.86 -5.17 6.63
CA ARG A 44 -7.92 -6.59 6.21
C ARG A 44 -9.11 -7.03 5.36
N VAL A 45 -9.22 -6.52 4.13
CA VAL A 45 -10.13 -7.07 3.11
C VAL A 45 -9.37 -7.51 1.86
N TYR A 46 -9.13 -8.81 1.70
CA TYR A 46 -8.57 -9.39 0.45
C TYR A 46 -9.15 -10.76 0.08
N LYS A 47 -10.13 -11.28 0.83
CA LYS A 47 -10.83 -12.53 0.51
C LYS A 47 -11.88 -12.27 -0.58
N LEU A 48 -11.42 -11.91 -1.76
CA LEU A 48 -12.26 -11.69 -2.94
C LEU A 48 -12.24 -12.98 -3.76
N ASN A 49 -13.39 -13.65 -3.87
CA ASN A 49 -13.51 -14.83 -4.71
C ASN A 49 -13.41 -14.39 -6.18
N ASN A 50 -12.69 -15.16 -7.00
CA ASN A 50 -12.56 -14.96 -8.45
C ASN A 50 -11.95 -13.60 -8.88
N PHE A 51 -11.26 -12.91 -7.97
CA PHE A 51 -10.58 -11.66 -8.27
C PHE A 51 -9.06 -11.86 -8.36
N LYS A 52 -8.47 -11.45 -9.49
CA LYS A 52 -7.03 -11.57 -9.76
C LYS A 52 -6.47 -10.19 -10.13
N PRO A 53 -6.03 -9.39 -9.15
CA PRO A 53 -5.43 -8.09 -9.43
C PRO A 53 -4.06 -8.25 -10.07
N ASP A 54 -3.68 -7.33 -10.95
CA ASP A 54 -2.33 -7.24 -11.48
C ASP A 54 -1.33 -6.83 -10.41
N LEU A 55 -1.74 -5.92 -9.53
CA LEU A 55 -0.89 -5.33 -8.50
C LEU A 55 -1.58 -5.41 -7.14
N VAL A 56 -0.83 -5.85 -6.13
CA VAL A 56 -1.25 -5.76 -4.73
C VAL A 56 -0.40 -4.74 -4.01
N LEU A 57 -1.03 -3.70 -3.46
CA LEU A 57 -0.40 -2.65 -2.68
C LEU A 57 -0.63 -2.90 -1.18
N LEU A 58 0.46 -3.18 -0.45
CA LEU A 58 0.47 -3.36 1.00
C LEU A 58 0.74 -2.02 1.69
N ARG A 59 -0.14 -1.61 2.62
CA ARG A 59 -0.04 -0.32 3.34
C ARG A 59 -0.40 -0.45 4.81
N ASN A 60 0.16 0.37 5.68
CA ASN A 60 -0.15 0.38 7.12
C ASN A 60 0.09 -0.96 7.83
N SER A 61 1.10 -1.72 7.39
CA SER A 61 1.55 -2.97 8.03
C SER A 61 0.46 -4.03 8.23
N PRO A 62 -0.24 -4.48 7.18
CA PRO A 62 -1.33 -5.43 7.31
C PRO A 62 -0.83 -6.75 7.89
N LYS A 63 -1.49 -7.28 8.92
CA LYS A 63 -1.16 -8.63 9.44
C LYS A 63 -1.74 -9.70 8.50
N ILE A 64 -0.98 -10.06 7.46
CA ILE A 64 -1.37 -11.02 6.43
C ILE A 64 -0.42 -12.21 6.32
N ASN A 65 -0.98 -13.34 5.90
CA ASN A 65 -0.18 -14.45 5.37
C ASN A 65 -0.01 -14.20 3.84
N LEU A 66 1.20 -13.83 3.43
CA LEU A 66 1.49 -13.47 2.05
C LEU A 66 1.45 -14.66 1.09
N GLU A 67 1.84 -15.85 1.56
CA GLU A 67 1.77 -17.08 0.75
C GLU A 67 0.32 -17.39 0.38
N ARG A 68 -0.61 -17.32 1.35
CA ARG A 68 -2.04 -17.46 1.07
C ARG A 68 -2.56 -16.38 0.13
N LEU A 69 -2.09 -15.14 0.29
CA LEU A 69 -2.49 -14.04 -0.59
C LEU A 69 -2.06 -14.30 -2.04
N ILE A 70 -0.80 -14.69 -2.25
CA ILE A 70 -0.27 -15.01 -3.57
C ILE A 70 -1.03 -16.18 -4.19
N GLY A 71 -1.28 -17.25 -3.42
CA GLY A 71 -2.02 -18.42 -3.90
C GLY A 71 -3.46 -18.12 -4.31
N CYS A 72 -4.15 -17.23 -3.59
CA CYS A 72 -5.53 -16.86 -3.92
C CYS A 72 -5.64 -15.86 -5.08
N LEU A 73 -4.78 -14.83 -5.08
CA LEU A 73 -4.92 -13.67 -5.96
C LEU A 73 -4.03 -13.74 -7.21
N ASN A 74 -2.93 -14.49 -7.14
CA ASN A 74 -1.91 -14.63 -8.19
C ASN A 74 -1.50 -13.30 -8.87
N PRO A 75 -1.06 -12.29 -8.10
CA PRO A 75 -0.73 -10.97 -8.65
C PRO A 75 0.56 -10.99 -9.47
N LYS A 76 0.66 -10.13 -10.49
CA LYS A 76 1.90 -9.94 -11.27
C LYS A 76 2.99 -9.30 -10.43
N ILE A 77 2.62 -8.41 -9.50
CA ILE A 77 3.56 -7.73 -8.61
C ILE A 77 2.93 -7.34 -7.27
N ILE A 78 3.74 -7.39 -6.22
CA ILE A 78 3.40 -6.88 -4.90
C ILE A 78 4.23 -5.62 -4.64
N VAL A 79 3.58 -4.56 -4.18
CA VAL A 79 4.23 -3.30 -3.78
C VAL A 79 3.98 -3.08 -2.29
N ALA A 80 5.04 -2.85 -1.51
CA ALA A 80 4.93 -2.35 -0.15
C ALA A 80 5.28 -0.86 -0.14
N ASP A 81 4.34 -0.03 0.33
CA ASP A 81 4.59 1.40 0.49
C ASP A 81 5.47 1.70 1.73
N GLY A 82 5.85 2.97 1.90
CA GLY A 82 6.71 3.42 3.00
C GLY A 82 6.02 3.51 4.37
N SER A 83 4.72 3.20 4.47
CA SER A 83 3.99 3.21 5.74
C SER A 83 4.11 1.89 6.52
N ASN A 84 4.79 0.89 5.95
CA ASN A 84 4.94 -0.43 6.53
C ASN A 84 6.14 -0.54 7.48
N TYR A 85 6.02 -1.35 8.53
CA TYR A 85 7.13 -1.70 9.41
C TYR A 85 8.20 -2.49 8.64
N HIS A 86 9.47 -2.15 8.86
CA HIS A 86 10.60 -2.82 8.21
C HIS A 86 10.60 -4.34 8.40
N SER A 87 10.28 -4.83 9.59
CA SER A 87 10.22 -6.27 9.86
C SER A 87 9.14 -6.99 9.04
N TYR A 88 8.01 -6.33 8.77
CA TYR A 88 6.94 -6.89 7.96
C TYR A 88 7.35 -6.96 6.50
N VAL A 89 7.94 -5.87 5.99
CA VAL A 89 8.46 -5.81 4.62
C VAL A 89 9.53 -6.88 4.40
N SER A 90 10.48 -7.04 5.32
CA SER A 90 11.52 -8.08 5.22
C SER A 90 10.92 -9.48 5.10
N ARG A 91 9.94 -9.81 5.96
CA ARG A 91 9.24 -11.09 5.91
C ARG A 91 8.48 -11.29 4.60
N TRP A 92 7.85 -10.24 4.08
CA TRP A 92 7.13 -10.32 2.80
C TRP A 92 8.07 -10.48 1.62
N VAL A 93 9.22 -9.79 1.60
CA VAL A 93 10.25 -9.96 0.57
C VAL A 93 10.74 -11.40 0.53
N GLU A 94 11.04 -11.99 1.70
CA GLU A 94 11.44 -13.40 1.79
C GLU A 94 10.35 -14.34 1.26
N THR A 95 9.09 -14.08 1.61
CA THR A 95 7.96 -14.91 1.17
C THR A 95 7.72 -14.76 -0.33
N ALA A 96 7.73 -13.55 -0.88
CA ALA A 96 7.58 -13.29 -2.30
C ALA A 96 8.71 -13.93 -3.12
N LYS A 97 9.95 -13.90 -2.61
CA LYS A 97 11.10 -14.58 -3.21
C LYS A 97 10.88 -16.10 -3.27
N LYS A 98 10.41 -16.71 -2.18
CA LYS A 98 10.09 -18.16 -2.14
C LYS A 98 8.98 -18.52 -3.14
N GLN A 99 7.96 -17.68 -3.25
CA GLN A 99 6.82 -17.85 -4.16
C GLN A 99 7.10 -17.34 -5.59
N LYS A 100 8.34 -16.95 -5.90
CA LYS A 100 8.76 -16.41 -7.22
C LYS A 100 7.88 -15.24 -7.72
N THR A 101 7.32 -14.45 -6.81
CA THR A 101 6.47 -13.29 -7.12
C THR A 101 7.30 -12.00 -7.10
N ARG A 102 7.09 -11.11 -8.06
CA ARG A 102 7.78 -9.82 -8.11
C ARG A 102 7.38 -8.96 -6.90
N PHE A 103 8.37 -8.30 -6.30
CA PHE A 103 8.16 -7.47 -5.11
C PHE A 103 8.91 -6.14 -5.23
N HIS A 104 8.25 -5.03 -4.90
CA HIS A 104 8.84 -3.70 -4.86
C HIS A 104 8.58 -3.03 -3.50
N HIS A 105 9.59 -2.39 -2.93
CA HIS A 105 9.47 -1.66 -1.66
C HIS A 105 9.84 -0.19 -1.85
N THR A 106 8.86 0.71 -1.75
CA THR A 106 9.09 2.15 -1.99
C THR A 106 10.01 2.76 -0.92
N GLY A 107 10.00 2.24 0.31
CA GLY A 107 10.91 2.69 1.37
C GLY A 107 12.39 2.45 1.08
N LYS A 108 12.73 1.52 0.16
CA LYS A 108 14.12 1.27 -0.28
C LYS A 108 14.36 1.79 -1.70
N ASN A 109 13.40 1.62 -2.60
CA ASN A 109 13.55 1.84 -4.02
C ASN A 109 13.02 3.21 -4.50
N GLY A 110 12.46 4.03 -3.60
CA GLY A 110 11.85 5.30 -3.96
C GLY A 110 10.41 5.11 -4.42
N ALA A 111 10.12 5.37 -5.69
CA ALA A 111 8.75 5.30 -6.21
C ALA A 111 8.50 4.03 -7.04
N PHE A 112 7.25 3.58 -7.05
CA PHE A 112 6.75 2.59 -8.00
C PHE A 112 5.90 3.31 -9.06
N ARG A 113 6.26 3.17 -10.34
CA ARG A 113 5.55 3.82 -11.45
C ARG A 113 4.62 2.82 -12.12
N ILE A 114 3.33 3.17 -12.19
CA ILE A 114 2.33 2.49 -13.01
C ILE A 114 2.21 3.34 -14.28
N SER A 115 2.68 2.84 -15.42
CA SER A 115 2.53 3.55 -16.71
C SER A 115 1.19 3.22 -17.34
N THR A 116 0.54 4.23 -17.90
CA THR A 116 -0.71 4.13 -18.67
C THR A 116 -0.49 4.23 -20.18
N GLU A 117 0.73 4.05 -20.67
CA GLU A 117 1.07 4.15 -22.09
C GLU A 117 1.44 2.77 -22.68
N PRO A 118 1.10 2.52 -23.96
CA PRO A 118 1.42 1.27 -24.67
C PRO A 118 2.92 1.02 -24.85
#